data_AF-A0A066Z049-F1
#
_entry.id   AF-A0A066Z049-F1
#
_cell.length_a   1.000
_cell.length_b   1.000
_cell.length_c   1.000
_cell.angle_alpha   90.00
_cell.angle_beta   90.00
_cell.angle_gamma   90.00
#
_symmetry.space_group_name_H-M   'P 1'
#
loop_
_entity.id
_entity.type
_entity.pdbx_description
1 polymer ?
#
loop_
_entity_poly.entity_id
_entity_poly.type
_entity_poly.pdbx_seq_one_letter_code
_entity_poly.pdbx_strand_id
1 'polypeptide(L)' 'MTDPQPPQTEPRPTASTITDPELDALFHRAEQAEARLAAAARLLASGKSSLYDRTQTVRRLCAGEITPQEAQDEDRGE' A
#
# COMPACT_ATOMS: atom_id res chain seq x y z
N MET A 1 57.24 17.77 -22.71
CA MET A 1 56.01 18.02 -23.48
C MET A 1 54.90 17.39 -22.68
N THR A 2 54.05 18.21 -22.05
CA THR A 2 53.01 17.76 -21.12
C THR A 2 51.69 17.78 -21.87
N ASP A 3 51.07 16.61 -22.02
CA ASP A 3 49.76 16.45 -22.66
C ASP A 3 48.67 17.13 -21.81
N PRO A 4 47.78 17.96 -22.39
CA PRO A 4 46.68 18.57 -21.65
C PRO A 4 45.56 17.55 -21.40
N GLN A 5 45.32 17.21 -20.14
CA GLN A 5 44.19 16.40 -19.70
C GLN A 5 42.86 17.14 -19.95
N PRO A 6 41.84 16.50 -20.56
CA PRO A 6 40.56 17.16 -20.80
C PRO A 6 39.84 17.45 -19.48
N PRO A 7 39.08 18.56 -19.40
CA PRO A 7 38.35 18.92 -18.19
C PRO A 7 37.36 17.81 -17.85
N GLN A 8 37.41 17.34 -16.61
CA GLN A 8 36.41 16.43 -16.08
C GLN A 8 35.08 17.17 -16.05
N THR A 9 34.14 16.77 -16.91
CA THR A 9 32.77 17.25 -16.88
C THR A 9 32.19 16.87 -15.52
N GLU A 10 31.87 17.86 -14.69
CA GLU A 10 31.14 17.62 -13.44
C GLU A 10 29.89 16.79 -13.75
N PRO A 11 29.61 15.71 -13.00
CA PRO A 11 28.42 14.92 -13.20
C PRO A 11 27.21 15.83 -13.03
N ARG A 12 26.55 16.11 -14.15
CA ARG A 12 25.31 16.89 -14.19
C ARG A 12 24.33 16.19 -13.26
N PRO A 13 23.75 16.86 -12.25
CA PRO A 13 22.73 16.24 -11.43
C PRO A 13 21.59 15.85 -12.36
N THR A 14 21.44 14.55 -12.62
CA THR A 14 20.24 14.03 -13.24
C THR A 14 19.10 14.26 -12.26
N ALA A 15 17.89 14.51 -12.75
CA ALA A 15 16.68 14.69 -11.94
C ALA A 15 16.25 13.36 -11.27
N SER A 16 17.18 12.77 -10.53
CA SER A 16 17.07 11.50 -9.84
C SER A 16 17.10 11.83 -8.35
N THR A 17 16.19 11.26 -7.58
CA THR A 17 16.12 11.35 -6.11
C THR A 17 15.71 12.70 -5.50
N ILE A 18 14.67 13.34 -6.01
CA ILE A 18 13.74 14.05 -5.10
C ILE A 18 12.45 13.21 -5.13
N THR A 19 12.40 12.19 -4.28
CA THR A 19 11.14 11.52 -3.97
C THR A 19 10.29 12.56 -3.27
N ASP A 20 9.23 12.99 -3.94
CA ASP A 20 8.26 13.89 -3.34
C ASP A 20 7.60 13.14 -2.16
N PRO A 21 7.78 13.59 -0.90
CA PRO A 21 7.20 12.90 0.25
C PRO A 21 5.68 12.76 0.16
N GLU A 22 5.01 13.66 -0.57
CA GLU A 22 3.57 13.57 -0.82
C GLU A 22 3.24 12.41 -1.78
N LEU A 23 4.11 12.15 -2.75
CA LEU A 23 3.97 11.03 -3.69
C LEU A 23 4.17 9.69 -2.96
N ASP A 24 5.17 9.59 -2.09
CA ASP A 24 5.39 8.39 -1.26
C ASP A 24 4.20 8.14 -0.32
N ALA A 25 3.66 9.20 0.30
CA ALA A 25 2.47 9.11 1.13
C ALA A 25 1.21 8.73 0.34
N LEU A 26 1.08 9.17 -0.92
CA LEU A 26 0.02 8.72 -1.83
C LEU A 26 0.18 7.25 -2.18
N PHE A 27 1.40 6.82 -2.50
CA PHE A 27 1.69 5.45 -2.87
C PHE A 27 1.39 4.48 -1.72
N HIS A 28 1.85 4.79 -0.50
CA HIS A 28 1.54 3.99 0.68
C HIS A 28 0.04 3.94 1.00
N ARG A 29 -0.70 5.04 0.78
CA ARG A 29 -2.16 5.01 0.91
C ARG A 29 -2.81 4.08 -0.12
N ALA A 30 -2.31 4.06 -1.35
CA ALA A 30 -2.80 3.15 -2.39
C ALA A 30 -2.51 1.68 -2.04
N GLU A 31 -1.30 1.36 -1.58
CA GLU A 31 -0.93 0.00 -1.14
C GLU A 31 -1.83 -0.48 0.01
N GLN A 32 -2.10 0.38 0.98
CA GLN A 32 -3.00 0.05 2.09
C GLN A 32 -4.45 -0.18 1.61
N ALA A 33 -4.92 0.63 0.66
CA ALA A 33 -6.25 0.45 0.08
C ALA A 33 -6.35 -0.88 -0.69
N GLU A 34 -5.32 -1.23 -1.45
CA GLU A 34 -5.24 -2.51 -2.16
C GLU A 34 -5.25 -3.70 -1.20
N ALA A 35 -4.48 -3.64 -0.11
CA ALA A 35 -4.46 -4.67 0.91
C ALA A 35 -5.83 -4.87 1.58
N ARG A 36 -6.56 -3.77 1.87
CA ARG A 36 -7.92 -3.82 2.42
C ARG A 36 -8.90 -4.43 1.42
N LEU A 37 -8.82 -4.07 0.14
CA LEU A 37 -9.68 -4.63 -0.90
C LEU A 37 -9.43 -6.14 -1.09
N ALA A 38 -8.17 -6.57 -1.09
CA ALA A 38 -7.82 -7.98 -1.18
C ALA A 38 -8.37 -8.78 0.02
N ALA A 39 -8.28 -8.23 1.24
CA ALA A 39 -8.85 -8.84 2.43
C ALA A 39 -10.39 -8.88 2.39
N ALA A 40 -11.03 -7.80 1.93
CA ALA A 40 -12.49 -7.75 1.76
C ALA A 40 -12.99 -8.83 0.77
N ALA A 41 -12.29 -9.04 -0.34
CA ALA A 41 -12.62 -10.09 -1.30
C ALA A 41 -12.51 -11.49 -0.67
N ARG A 42 -11.47 -11.74 0.13
CA ARG A 42 -11.30 -13.01 0.86
C ARG A 42 -12.42 -13.24 1.88
N LEU A 43 -12.84 -12.20 2.60
CA LEU A 43 -13.96 -12.27 3.54
C LEU A 43 -15.26 -12.65 2.83
N LEU A 44 -15.59 -11.95 1.73
CA LEU A 44 -16.79 -12.29 0.96
C LEU A 44 -16.76 -13.72 0.40
N ALA A 45 -15.57 -14.27 0.15
CA ALA A 45 -15.39 -15.65 -0.31
C ALA A 45 -15.30 -16.71 0.81
N SER A 46 -15.04 -16.33 2.07
CA SER A 46 -14.64 -17.28 3.13
C SER A 46 -15.72 -18.29 3.53
N GLY A 47 -16.99 -17.90 3.48
CA GLY A 47 -18.15 -18.70 3.89
C GLY A 47 -18.22 -19.01 5.38
N LYS A 48 -17.36 -18.42 6.23
CA LYS A 48 -17.28 -18.75 7.66
C LYS A 48 -18.40 -18.12 8.47
N SER A 49 -18.67 -16.84 8.23
CA SER A 49 -19.80 -16.11 8.83
C SER A 49 -20.95 -15.90 7.84
N SER A 50 -22.09 -15.41 8.33
CA SER A 50 -23.22 -15.08 7.46
C SER A 50 -22.83 -14.02 6.43
N LEU A 51 -23.51 -13.96 5.27
CA LEU A 51 -23.22 -12.92 4.27
C LEU A 51 -23.46 -11.51 4.84
N TYR A 52 -24.45 -11.36 5.72
CA TYR A 52 -24.73 -10.08 6.38
C TYR A 52 -23.55 -9.64 7.25
N ASP A 53 -23.06 -10.51 8.13
CA ASP A 53 -21.95 -10.19 9.04
C ASP A 53 -20.68 -9.86 8.26
N ARG A 54 -20.35 -10.68 7.26
CA ARG A 54 -19.18 -10.43 6.39
C ARG A 54 -19.28 -9.11 5.65
N THR A 55 -20.48 -8.71 5.22
CA THR A 55 -20.68 -7.40 4.59
C THR A 55 -20.46 -6.24 5.56
N GLN A 56 -20.85 -6.39 6.84
CA GLN A 56 -20.58 -5.38 7.87
C GLN A 56 -19.08 -5.26 8.17
N THR A 57 -18.39 -6.39 8.35
CA THR A 57 -16.93 -6.43 8.55
C THR A 57 -16.18 -5.81 7.37
N VAL A 58 -16.59 -6.11 6.13
CA VAL A 58 -16.02 -5.49 4.92
C VAL A 58 -16.21 -3.97 4.90
N ARG A 59 -17.38 -3.45 5.30
CA ARG A 59 -17.62 -2.00 5.35
C ARG A 59 -16.66 -1.31 6.33
N ARG A 60 -16.52 -1.87 7.54
CA ARG A 60 -15.60 -1.37 8.57
C ARG A 60 -14.14 -1.41 8.10
N LEU A 61 -13.74 -2.52 7.46
CA LEU A 61 -12.40 -2.69 6.88
C LEU A 61 -12.12 -1.63 5.80
N CYS A 62 -13.04 -1.40 4.87
CA CYS A 62 -12.88 -0.41 3.82
C CYS A 62 -12.87 1.03 4.36
N ALA A 63 -13.64 1.30 5.42
CA ALA A 63 -13.61 2.58 6.14
C ALA A 63 -12.30 2.80 6.92
N GLY A 64 -11.48 1.75 7.09
CA GLY A 64 -10.25 1.79 7.88
C GLY A 64 -10.49 1.79 9.39
N GLU A 65 -11.68 1.37 9.83
CA GLU A 65 -12.04 1.24 11.25
C GLU A 65 -11.38 0.03 11.90
N ILE A 66 -11.09 -1.00 11.10
CA ILE A 66 -10.39 -2.22 11.51
C ILE A 66 -9.31 -2.58 10.51
N THR A 67 -8.30 -3.30 10.98
CA THR A 67 -7.21 -3.86 10.18
C THR A 67 -7.66 -5.12 9.43
N PRO A 68 -6.95 -5.52 8.36
CA PRO A 68 -7.19 -6.79 7.69
C PRO A 68 -7.09 -8.03 8.59
N GLN A 69 -6.32 -7.96 9.69
CA GLN A 69 -6.17 -9.05 10.64
C GLN A 69 -7.40 -9.17 11.53
N GLU A 70 -7.81 -8.07 12.17
CA GLU A 70 -9.02 -8.02 13.01
C GLU A 70 -10.26 -8.47 12.22
N ALA A 71 -10.37 -8.06 10.95
CA ALA A 71 -11.47 -8.48 10.08
C ALA A 71 -11.50 -10.00 9.84
N GLN A 72 -10.34 -10.66 9.75
CA GLN A 72 -10.24 -12.11 9.60
C GLN A 72 -10.55 -12.85 10.90
N ASP A 73 -10.14 -12.30 12.03
CA ASP A 73 -10.37 -12.89 13.36
C ASP A 73 -11.87 -12.83 13.67
N GLU A 74 -12.51 -11.67 13.44
CA GLU A 74 -13.98 -11.51 13.54
C GLU A 74 -14.74 -12.53 12.66
N ASP A 75 -14.31 -12.75 11.40
CA ASP A 75 -14.98 -13.71 10.50
C ASP A 75 -14.82 -15.18 10.93
N ARG A 76 -13.77 -15.49 11.70
CA ARG A 76 -13.55 -16.81 12.31
C ARG A 76 -14.31 -16.99 13.62
N GLY A 77 -14.82 -15.91 14.21
CA GLY A 77 -15.40 -15.91 15.55
C GLY A 77 -14.35 -16.02 16.66
N GLU A 78 -13.12 -15.55 16.39
CA GLU A 78 -12.02 -15.47 17.36
C GLU A 78 -12.10 -14.18 18.20
#